data_AF-A0A2H4ZHC0-F1
#
_entry.id   AF-A0A2H4ZHC0-F1
#
_cell.length_a   1.000
_cell.length_b   1.000
_cell.length_c   1.000
_cell.angle_alpha   90.00
_cell.angle_beta   90.00
_cell.angle_gamma   90.00
#
_symmetry.space_group_name_H-M   'P 1'
#
loop_
_entity.id
_entity.type
_entity.pdbx_description
1 polymer ?
#
loop_
_entity_poly.entity_id
_entity_poly.type
_entity_poly.pdbx_seq_one_letter_code
_entity_poly.pdbx_strand_id
1 'polypeptide(L)'
;MNFRALYLCIKRILGIFSSQENDATSVMIEDISSLSPFAQILGDQKYTVPDHPNPEVLKFIEYPTRPTGIQTFNEQSILSLYREKLHSISMMLAISDSDIRDDAYTFTNLVLKPLVEYVRWIHLLPASENHHHNGIGGLLSHSLEVAILSLKNAHHSELRPIGYQDEEVVRRKVYLYAAFICGLGKVRTSS
;
A
#
# COMPACT_ATOMS: atom_id res chain seq x y z
N MET A 1 6.98 -21.22 -3.26
CA MET A 1 6.60 -20.08 -2.39
C MET A 1 7.80 -19.72 -1.52
N ASN A 2 8.42 -18.56 -1.76
CA ASN A 2 9.68 -18.20 -1.10
C ASN A 2 9.39 -17.22 0.05
N PHE A 3 9.14 -17.74 1.25
CA PHE A 3 8.83 -17.00 2.48
C PHE A 3 9.95 -16.05 2.96
N ARG A 4 11.09 -16.06 2.25
CA ARG A 4 12.30 -15.32 2.56
C ARG A 4 12.14 -13.80 2.44
N ALA A 5 11.35 -13.32 1.47
CA ALA A 5 11.16 -11.88 1.26
C ALA A 5 10.31 -11.23 2.37
N LEU A 6 9.24 -11.91 2.80
CA LEU A 6 8.40 -11.48 3.92
C LEU A 6 9.18 -11.51 5.25
N TYR A 7 10.00 -12.54 5.44
CA TYR A 7 10.88 -12.66 6.60
C TYR A 7 11.93 -11.54 6.68
N LEU A 8 12.52 -11.14 5.55
CA LEU A 8 13.51 -10.06 5.49
C LEU A 8 12.88 -8.69 5.77
N CYS A 9 11.66 -8.43 5.27
CA CYS A 9 10.92 -7.22 5.63
C CYS A 9 10.62 -7.14 7.13
N ILE A 10 10.17 -8.24 7.74
CA ILE A 10 9.88 -8.29 9.19
C ILE A 10 11.16 -8.13 10.02
N LYS A 11 12.29 -8.73 9.60
CA LYS A 11 13.60 -8.55 10.24
C LYS A 11 14.08 -7.10 10.22
N ARG A 12 13.86 -6.38 9.13
CA ARG A 12 14.24 -4.97 8.98
C ARG A 12 13.43 -4.04 9.89
N ILE A 13 12.18 -4.40 10.17
CA ILE A 13 11.29 -3.67 11.11
C ILE A 13 11.67 -3.95 12.58
N LEU A 14 12.20 -5.14 12.90
CA LEU A 14 12.52 -5.56 14.27
C LEU A 14 13.96 -5.22 14.73
N GLY A 15 14.79 -4.60 13.89
CA GLY A 15 16.10 -4.05 14.31
C GLY A 15 17.16 -5.08 14.72
N ILE A 16 17.02 -6.35 14.35
CA ILE A 16 18.00 -7.41 14.69
C ILE A 16 19.09 -7.43 13.60
N PHE A 17 20.14 -6.61 13.76
CA PHE A 17 21.31 -6.60 12.88
C PHE A 17 22.37 -7.62 13.33
N SER A 18 22.77 -8.53 12.44
CA SER A 18 23.98 -9.35 12.56
C SER A 18 25.01 -8.82 11.55
N SER A 19 26.17 -8.36 12.05
CA SER A 19 27.19 -7.58 11.32
C SER A 19 28.04 -8.37 10.30
N GLN A 20 27.60 -9.53 9.82
CA GLN A 20 28.41 -10.42 8.96
C GLN A 20 27.83 -10.66 7.56
N GLU A 21 26.71 -10.05 7.19
CA GLU A 21 26.07 -10.28 5.87
C GLU A 21 26.32 -9.14 4.86
N ASN A 22 27.26 -8.23 5.13
CA ASN A 22 27.41 -6.98 4.36
C ASN A 22 28.07 -7.14 2.97
N ASP A 23 28.69 -8.29 2.65
CA ASP A 23 29.36 -8.49 1.34
C ASP A 23 28.46 -9.13 0.27
N ALA A 24 27.35 -9.76 0.65
CA ALA A 24 26.43 -10.39 -0.31
C ALA A 24 25.24 -9.49 -0.68
N THR A 25 24.98 -8.43 0.09
CA THR A 25 23.84 -7.52 -0.10
C THR A 25 24.07 -6.49 -1.21
N SER A 26 25.32 -6.22 -1.59
CA SER A 26 25.64 -5.28 -2.66
C SER A 26 25.35 -5.82 -4.06
N VAL A 27 25.27 -7.15 -4.23
CA VAL A 27 25.09 -7.82 -5.54
C VAL A 27 23.63 -8.20 -5.82
N MET A 28 22.71 -8.02 -4.87
CA MET A 28 21.30 -8.42 -5.01
C MET A 28 20.30 -7.24 -4.96
N ILE A 29 20.78 -6.00 -4.92
CA ILE A 29 19.97 -4.77 -5.01
C ILE A 29 19.92 -4.26 -6.46
N GLU A 30 20.25 -5.10 -7.45
CA GLU A 30 19.85 -4.82 -8.84
C GLU A 30 18.36 -5.17 -9.00
N ASP A 31 17.55 -4.12 -8.87
CA ASP A 31 16.25 -3.95 -9.51
C ASP A 31 15.20 -5.07 -9.31
N ILE A 32 14.58 -5.11 -8.14
CA ILE A 32 13.22 -5.70 -8.01
C ILE A 32 12.22 -5.02 -8.97
N SER A 33 12.51 -3.79 -9.40
CA SER A 33 11.86 -3.04 -10.48
C SER A 33 11.90 -3.78 -11.82
N SER A 34 13.05 -4.37 -12.18
CA SER A 34 13.28 -5.06 -13.45
C SER A 34 12.50 -6.39 -13.57
N LEU A 35 12.09 -6.95 -12.44
CA LEU A 35 11.32 -8.20 -12.37
C LEU A 35 9.81 -8.01 -12.64
N SER A 36 9.31 -6.78 -12.76
CA SER A 36 7.93 -6.54 -13.18
C SER A 36 7.86 -6.25 -14.67
N PRO A 37 7.06 -7.02 -15.43
CA PRO A 37 6.78 -6.70 -16.83
C PRO A 37 5.93 -5.41 -17.00
N PHE A 38 5.49 -4.78 -15.89
CA PHE A 38 4.61 -3.61 -15.88
C PHE A 38 5.27 -2.32 -15.36
N ALA A 39 6.52 -2.39 -14.89
CA ALA A 39 7.24 -1.22 -14.38
C ALA A 39 7.59 -0.27 -15.53
N GLN A 40 6.73 0.72 -15.79
CA GLN A 40 6.91 1.68 -16.89
C GLN A 40 7.51 3.02 -16.44
N ILE A 41 7.57 3.30 -15.13
CA ILE A 41 8.05 4.58 -14.59
C ILE A 41 9.25 4.34 -13.66
N LEU A 42 10.40 4.95 -13.99
CA LEU A 42 11.63 4.92 -13.19
C LEU A 42 11.77 6.18 -12.32
N GLY A 43 12.44 6.05 -11.17
CA GLY A 43 12.80 7.15 -10.28
C GLY A 43 11.68 7.61 -9.32
N ASP A 44 11.83 8.81 -8.74
CA ASP A 44 10.94 9.35 -7.70
C ASP A 44 9.48 9.52 -8.15
N GLN A 45 9.25 9.65 -9.46
CA GLN A 45 7.92 9.76 -10.06
C GLN A 45 7.10 8.47 -9.90
N LYS A 46 7.74 7.34 -9.56
CA LYS A 46 7.08 6.05 -9.32
C LYS A 46 6.07 6.13 -8.16
N TYR A 47 6.31 6.97 -7.17
CA TYR A 47 5.48 7.06 -5.97
C TYR A 47 4.52 8.26 -5.99
N THR A 48 4.43 8.96 -7.12
CA THR A 48 3.48 10.05 -7.31
C THR A 48 2.14 9.51 -7.78
N VAL A 49 1.07 9.86 -7.07
CA VAL A 49 -0.30 9.59 -7.53
C VAL A 49 -0.64 10.63 -8.60
N PRO A 50 -1.29 10.29 -9.72
CA PRO A 50 -1.76 11.27 -10.71
C PRO A 50 -2.99 12.06 -10.24
N ASP A 51 -3.10 13.35 -10.61
CA ASP A 51 -4.16 14.27 -10.11
C ASP A 51 -5.57 13.94 -10.59
N HIS A 52 -5.67 13.38 -11.79
CA HIS A 52 -6.95 13.01 -12.37
C HIS A 52 -7.02 11.50 -12.57
N PRO A 53 -8.20 10.91 -12.35
CA PRO A 53 -8.38 9.48 -12.55
C PRO A 53 -8.20 9.14 -14.04
N ASN A 54 -7.48 8.06 -14.33
CA ASN A 54 -7.26 7.64 -15.70
C ASN A 54 -8.59 7.11 -16.30
N PRO A 55 -9.12 7.75 -17.37
CA PRO A 55 -10.41 7.39 -17.95
C PRO A 55 -10.41 6.00 -18.58
N GLU A 56 -9.25 5.52 -19.04
CA GLU A 56 -9.14 4.17 -19.59
C GLU A 56 -9.32 3.13 -18.50
N VAL A 57 -8.71 3.30 -17.32
CA VAL A 57 -8.88 2.36 -16.20
C VAL A 57 -10.30 2.40 -15.64
N LEU A 58 -10.91 3.58 -15.57
CA LEU A 58 -12.31 3.78 -15.14
C LEU A 58 -13.29 2.93 -15.95
N LYS A 59 -13.14 2.89 -17.29
CA LYS A 59 -13.99 2.09 -18.18
C LYS A 59 -13.93 0.59 -17.88
N PHE A 60 -12.83 0.11 -17.30
CA PHE A 60 -12.66 -1.30 -16.92
C PHE A 60 -13.23 -1.62 -15.54
N ILE A 61 -13.51 -0.62 -14.70
CA ILE A 61 -14.01 -0.81 -13.32
C ILE A 61 -15.50 -0.47 -13.22
N GLU A 62 -16.02 0.42 -14.06
CA GLU A 62 -17.44 0.77 -14.10
C GLU A 62 -18.31 -0.40 -14.58
N TYR A 63 -19.33 -0.73 -13.78
CA TYR A 63 -20.31 -1.76 -14.11
C TYR A 63 -21.32 -1.24 -15.16
N PRO A 64 -21.77 -2.09 -16.13
CA PRO A 64 -21.37 -3.46 -16.36
C PRO A 64 -20.07 -3.57 -17.17
N THR A 65 -19.08 -4.27 -16.60
CA THR A 65 -17.80 -4.54 -17.27
C THR A 65 -17.96 -5.65 -18.30
N ARG A 66 -17.70 -5.37 -19.58
CA ARG A 66 -17.56 -6.39 -20.65
C ARG A 66 -16.19 -6.24 -21.36
N PRO A 67 -15.09 -6.66 -20.74
CA PRO A 67 -13.80 -6.58 -21.40
C PRO A 67 -13.54 -7.87 -22.19
N THR A 68 -13.09 -7.71 -23.44
CA THR A 68 -12.63 -8.77 -24.34
C THR A 68 -11.20 -9.25 -24.03
N GLY A 69 -10.65 -8.89 -22.87
CA GLY A 69 -9.33 -9.31 -22.38
C GLY A 69 -8.90 -8.49 -21.16
N ILE A 70 -8.01 -9.03 -20.32
CA ILE A 70 -7.42 -8.31 -19.18
C ILE A 70 -6.33 -7.39 -19.74
N GLN A 71 -6.64 -6.10 -19.91
CA GLN A 71 -5.60 -5.10 -20.18
C GLN A 71 -4.77 -4.86 -18.92
N THR A 72 -3.49 -4.52 -19.13
CA THR A 72 -2.56 -4.22 -18.05
C THR A 72 -2.27 -2.72 -18.02
N PHE A 73 -2.32 -2.13 -16.84
CA PHE A 73 -2.13 -0.70 -16.62
C PHE A 73 -0.94 -0.45 -15.70
N ASN A 74 -0.27 0.71 -15.85
CA ASN A 74 0.72 1.11 -14.86
C ASN A 74 0.07 1.36 -13.49
N GLU A 75 0.86 1.20 -12.44
CA GLU A 75 0.40 1.27 -11.05
C GLU A 75 -0.17 2.66 -10.73
N GLN A 76 0.41 3.72 -11.29
CA GLN A 76 -0.02 5.10 -11.08
C GLN A 76 -1.41 5.36 -11.68
N SER A 77 -1.71 4.77 -12.85
CA SER A 77 -3.03 4.86 -13.48
C SER A 77 -4.08 4.16 -12.63
N ILE A 78 -3.75 3.03 -12.03
CA ILE A 78 -4.65 2.34 -11.10
C ILE A 78 -4.84 3.18 -9.83
N LEU A 79 -3.75 3.68 -9.23
CA LEU A 79 -3.79 4.48 -8.00
C LEU A 79 -4.50 5.83 -8.18
N SER A 80 -4.49 6.40 -9.39
CA SER A 80 -5.19 7.67 -9.71
C SER A 80 -6.67 7.63 -9.34
N LEU A 81 -7.30 6.45 -9.44
CA LEU A 81 -8.70 6.23 -9.11
C LEU A 81 -9.00 6.33 -7.62
N TYR A 82 -7.98 6.14 -6.80
CA TYR A 82 -8.08 6.12 -5.34
C TYR A 82 -7.47 7.36 -4.69
N ARG A 83 -7.17 8.41 -5.46
CA ARG A 83 -6.58 9.67 -4.97
C ARG A 83 -7.29 10.22 -3.74
N GLU A 84 -8.61 10.39 -3.80
CA GLU A 84 -9.39 10.97 -2.70
C GLU A 84 -9.32 10.11 -1.43
N LYS A 85 -9.33 8.78 -1.61
CA LYS A 85 -9.13 7.82 -0.53
C LYS A 85 -7.72 7.95 0.07
N LEU A 86 -6.68 8.07 -0.75
CA LEU A 86 -5.30 8.24 -0.30
C LEU A 86 -5.07 9.58 0.40
N HIS A 87 -5.67 10.66 -0.10
CA HIS A 87 -5.67 11.96 0.57
C HIS A 87 -6.32 11.88 1.95
N SER A 88 -7.48 11.21 2.04
CA SER A 88 -8.15 10.97 3.33
C SER A 88 -7.27 10.17 4.31
N ILE A 89 -6.59 9.13 3.82
CA ILE A 89 -5.67 8.32 4.64
C ILE A 89 -4.49 9.18 5.13
N SER A 90 -3.90 10.01 4.26
CA SER A 90 -2.82 10.94 4.62
C SER A 90 -3.25 11.87 5.75
N MET A 91 -4.44 12.48 5.64
CA MET A 91 -4.99 13.36 6.68
C MET A 91 -5.27 12.63 7.99
N MET A 92 -5.80 11.42 7.94
CA MET A 92 -6.10 10.64 9.13
C MET A 92 -4.84 10.11 9.86
N LEU A 93 -3.78 9.77 9.13
CA LEU A 93 -2.52 9.33 9.71
C LEU A 93 -1.70 10.48 10.27
N ALA A 94 -1.92 11.72 9.78
CA ALA A 94 -1.18 12.92 10.18
C ALA A 94 0.35 12.73 10.11
N ILE A 95 0.79 12.04 9.06
CA ILE A 95 2.21 11.80 8.74
C ILE A 95 2.65 12.86 7.72
N SER A 96 3.73 13.58 8.03
CA SER A 96 4.31 14.55 7.09
C SER A 96 4.96 13.83 5.92
N ASP A 97 4.93 14.46 4.75
CA ASP A 97 5.66 13.99 3.56
C ASP A 97 6.80 14.93 3.16
N SER A 98 7.25 15.79 4.09
CA SER A 98 8.27 16.81 3.84
C SER A 98 9.71 16.27 3.83
N ASP A 99 9.94 15.08 4.40
CA ASP A 99 11.27 14.48 4.48
C ASP A 99 11.49 13.53 3.30
N ILE A 100 12.51 13.83 2.48
CA ILE A 100 12.78 13.13 1.21
C ILE A 100 13.67 11.89 1.45
N ARG A 101 14.21 11.69 2.66
CA ARG A 101 15.07 10.54 2.95
C ARG A 101 14.30 9.23 2.83
N ASP A 102 14.96 8.21 2.28
CA ASP A 102 14.36 6.88 2.06
C ASP A 102 14.01 6.11 3.34
N ASP A 103 14.66 6.44 4.46
CA ASP A 103 14.45 5.82 5.78
C ASP A 103 13.51 6.63 6.68
N ALA A 104 13.04 7.80 6.22
CA ALA A 104 12.14 8.64 6.99
C ALA A 104 10.73 8.06 7.06
N TYR A 105 10.05 8.31 8.18
CA TYR A 105 8.66 7.93 8.41
C TYR A 105 7.70 8.90 7.73
N THR A 106 7.68 8.89 6.40
CA THR A 106 6.81 9.73 5.58
C THR A 106 5.64 8.98 4.98
N PHE A 107 4.63 9.70 4.50
CA PHE A 107 3.49 9.10 3.84
C PHE A 107 3.92 8.31 2.60
N THR A 108 4.86 8.87 1.83
CA THR A 108 5.45 8.21 0.68
C THR A 108 6.11 6.89 1.08
N ASN A 109 6.98 6.88 2.09
CA ASN A 109 7.71 5.67 2.48
C ASN A 109 6.84 4.61 3.17
N LEU A 110 5.91 5.02 4.02
CA LEU A 110 5.11 4.10 4.83
C LEU A 110 3.82 3.62 4.16
N VAL A 111 3.29 4.39 3.21
CA VAL A 111 1.99 4.11 2.57
C VAL A 111 2.14 3.94 1.06
N LEU A 112 2.66 4.93 0.34
CA LEU A 112 2.68 4.88 -1.13
C LEU A 112 3.65 3.83 -1.67
N LYS A 113 4.88 3.74 -1.15
CA LYS A 113 5.86 2.72 -1.59
C LYS A 113 5.31 1.29 -1.42
N PRO A 114 4.79 0.88 -0.23
CA PRO A 114 4.18 -0.44 -0.07
C PRO A 114 2.93 -0.63 -0.92
N LEU A 115 2.11 0.41 -1.10
CA LEU A 115 0.87 0.31 -1.87
C LEU A 115 1.13 0.14 -3.36
N VAL A 116 2.12 0.85 -3.94
CA VAL A 116 2.55 0.64 -5.33
C VAL A 116 3.00 -0.79 -5.54
N GLU A 117 3.80 -1.34 -4.62
CA GLU A 117 4.21 -2.74 -4.71
C GLU A 117 3.00 -3.69 -4.56
N TYR A 118 2.07 -3.40 -3.65
CA TYR A 118 0.83 -4.18 -3.50
C TYR A 118 0.00 -4.19 -4.80
N VAL A 119 -0.23 -3.01 -5.39
CA VAL A 119 -0.92 -2.86 -6.69
C VAL A 119 -0.18 -3.60 -7.81
N ARG A 120 1.15 -3.62 -7.80
CA ARG A 120 1.93 -4.39 -8.78
C ARG A 120 1.64 -5.89 -8.71
N TRP A 121 1.37 -6.42 -7.52
CA TRP A 121 1.03 -7.84 -7.33
C TRP A 121 -0.43 -8.16 -7.63
N ILE A 122 -1.37 -7.36 -7.13
CA ILE A 122 -2.80 -7.66 -7.26
C ILE A 122 -3.45 -7.06 -8.50
N HIS A 123 -2.81 -6.05 -9.11
CA HIS A 123 -3.24 -5.35 -10.31
C HIS A 123 -4.75 -5.06 -10.32
N LEU A 124 -5.47 -5.69 -11.25
CA LEU A 124 -6.91 -5.59 -11.40
C LEU A 124 -7.65 -6.89 -11.06
N LEU A 125 -7.07 -7.71 -10.18
CA LEU A 125 -7.72 -8.95 -9.75
C LEU A 125 -9.10 -8.66 -9.13
N PRO A 126 -10.13 -9.46 -9.48
CA PRO A 126 -11.43 -9.39 -8.82
C PRO A 126 -11.29 -9.82 -7.36
N ALA A 127 -12.12 -9.26 -6.47
CA ALA A 127 -12.11 -9.65 -5.05
C ALA A 127 -12.68 -11.06 -4.82
N SER A 128 -13.62 -11.50 -5.65
CA SER A 128 -14.28 -12.82 -5.61
C SER A 128 -15.13 -13.04 -6.86
N GLU A 129 -15.72 -14.23 -7.02
CA GLU A 129 -16.66 -14.57 -8.11
C GLU A 129 -18.14 -14.22 -7.80
N ASN A 130 -18.52 -13.93 -6.53
CA ASN A 130 -19.93 -13.91 -6.09
C ASN A 130 -20.42 -12.70 -5.24
N HIS A 131 -19.80 -11.52 -5.28
CA HIS A 131 -20.21 -10.33 -4.51
C HIS A 131 -20.23 -9.02 -5.31
N HIS A 132 -20.83 -7.95 -4.75
CA HIS A 132 -20.97 -6.62 -5.38
C HIS A 132 -19.62 -5.92 -5.71
N HIS A 133 -18.47 -6.53 -5.39
CA HIS A 133 -17.11 -6.14 -5.81
C HIS A 133 -16.49 -7.12 -6.83
N ASN A 134 -17.31 -7.87 -7.56
CA ASN A 134 -16.91 -8.79 -8.65
C ASN A 134 -16.31 -8.08 -9.88
N GLY A 135 -16.30 -6.74 -9.89
CA GLY A 135 -15.65 -5.96 -10.93
C GLY A 135 -14.13 -6.12 -10.90
N ILE A 136 -13.53 -5.90 -12.07
CA ILE A 136 -12.09 -5.77 -12.26
C ILE A 136 -11.54 -4.72 -11.28
N GLY A 137 -10.42 -5.01 -10.62
CA GLY A 137 -9.87 -4.13 -9.56
C GLY A 137 -10.59 -4.18 -8.21
N GLY A 138 -11.58 -5.08 -8.05
CA GLY A 138 -12.36 -5.22 -6.82
C GLY A 138 -11.51 -5.52 -5.59
N LEU A 139 -10.42 -6.28 -5.72
CA LEU A 139 -9.56 -6.63 -4.59
C LEU A 139 -8.89 -5.39 -3.99
N LEU A 140 -8.33 -4.51 -4.82
CA LEU A 140 -7.69 -3.27 -4.36
C LEU A 140 -8.70 -2.33 -3.72
N SER A 141 -9.87 -2.14 -4.36
CA SER A 141 -10.92 -1.26 -3.81
C SER A 141 -11.38 -1.74 -2.44
N HIS A 142 -11.61 -3.04 -2.30
CA HIS A 142 -12.04 -3.65 -1.05
C HIS A 142 -10.98 -3.54 0.04
N SER A 143 -9.71 -3.86 -0.26
CA SER A 143 -8.60 -3.72 0.69
C SER A 143 -8.47 -2.28 1.21
N LEU A 144 -8.59 -1.28 0.33
CA LEU A 144 -8.53 0.13 0.73
C LEU A 144 -9.74 0.55 1.56
N GLU A 145 -10.94 0.06 1.25
CA GLU A 145 -12.16 0.33 2.04
C GLU A 145 -12.04 -0.22 3.46
N VAL A 146 -11.57 -1.46 3.60
CA VAL A 146 -11.33 -2.08 4.91
C VAL A 146 -10.23 -1.34 5.67
N ALA A 147 -9.14 -0.94 5.00
CA ALA A 147 -8.07 -0.16 5.59
C ALA A 147 -8.57 1.18 6.14
N ILE A 148 -9.38 1.91 5.36
CA ILE A 148 -9.99 3.18 5.80
C ILE A 148 -10.96 2.96 6.95
N LEU A 149 -11.78 1.90 6.91
CA LEU A 149 -12.70 1.60 8.00
C LEU A 149 -11.96 1.27 9.31
N SER A 150 -10.92 0.43 9.24
CA SER A 150 -10.05 0.12 10.38
C SER A 150 -9.40 1.39 10.93
N LEU A 151 -8.88 2.25 10.06
CA LEU A 151 -8.27 3.52 10.45
C LEU A 151 -9.29 4.47 11.10
N LYS A 152 -10.51 4.56 10.56
CA LYS A 152 -11.60 5.34 11.15
C LYS A 152 -11.94 4.82 12.55
N ASN A 153 -12.07 3.52 12.72
CA ASN A 153 -12.36 2.93 14.03
C ASN A 153 -11.23 3.19 15.04
N ALA A 154 -9.97 3.03 14.61
CA ALA A 154 -8.81 3.34 15.44
C ALA A 154 -8.74 4.84 15.80
N HIS A 155 -9.13 5.72 14.88
CA HIS A 155 -9.17 7.16 15.12
C HIS A 155 -10.22 7.56 16.17
N HIS A 156 -11.35 6.86 16.24
CA HIS A 156 -12.36 7.07 17.29
C HIS A 156 -12.05 6.33 18.60
N SER A 157 -11.01 5.50 18.61
CA SER A 157 -10.61 4.76 19.80
C SER A 157 -9.68 5.60 20.66
N GLU A 158 -9.99 5.69 21.95
CA GLU A 158 -9.09 6.28 22.94
C GLU A 158 -8.17 5.19 23.48
N LEU A 159 -6.86 5.40 23.30
CA LEU A 159 -5.88 4.52 23.90
C LEU A 159 -5.72 4.88 25.37
N ARG A 160 -5.75 3.89 26.25
CA ARG A 160 -5.45 4.12 27.67
C ARG A 160 -4.04 4.73 27.82
N PRO A 161 -3.86 5.85 28.53
CA PRO A 161 -2.55 6.47 28.72
C PRO A 161 -1.60 5.53 29.47
N ILE A 162 -0.34 5.46 29.01
CA ILE A 162 0.71 4.62 29.61
C ILE A 162 1.94 5.47 29.98
N GLY A 163 2.12 6.64 29.35
CA GLY A 163 3.30 7.48 29.56
C GLY A 163 3.03 8.97 29.44
N TYR A 164 4.09 9.72 29.11
CA TYR A 164 4.02 11.18 28.95
C TYR A 164 3.29 11.57 27.67
N GLN A 165 2.74 12.79 27.64
CA GLN A 165 1.96 13.31 26.51
C GLN A 165 2.70 13.21 25.16
N ASP A 166 4.00 13.47 25.14
CA ASP A 166 4.81 13.42 23.91
C ASP A 166 4.96 11.99 23.38
N GLU A 167 5.12 11.01 24.28
CA GLU A 167 5.17 9.59 23.92
C GLU A 167 3.81 9.09 23.42
N GLU A 168 2.73 9.61 23.99
CA GLU A 168 1.36 9.28 23.57
C GLU A 168 1.07 9.77 22.14
N VAL A 169 1.62 10.92 21.73
CA VAL A 169 1.51 11.41 20.34
C VAL A 169 2.18 10.44 19.35
N VAL A 170 3.39 9.95 19.69
CA VAL A 170 4.10 8.97 18.84
C VAL A 170 3.35 7.63 18.83
N ARG A 171 2.94 7.14 20.01
CA ARG A 171 2.20 5.89 20.15
C ARG A 171 0.90 5.90 19.36
N ARG A 172 0.19 7.02 19.37
CA ARG A 172 -1.04 7.21 18.59
C ARG A 172 -0.79 7.04 17.09
N LYS A 173 0.28 7.64 16.55
CA LYS A 173 0.64 7.50 15.12
C LYS A 173 0.95 6.05 14.77
N VAL A 174 1.73 5.35 15.61
CA VAL A 174 2.05 3.93 15.42
C VAL A 174 0.79 3.06 15.44
N TYR A 175 -0.12 3.32 16.38
CA TYR A 175 -1.39 2.60 16.47
C TYR A 175 -2.28 2.80 15.24
N LEU A 176 -2.41 4.04 14.76
CA LEU A 176 -3.18 4.35 13.56
C LEU A 176 -2.58 3.66 12.32
N TYR A 177 -1.25 3.71 12.18
CA TYR A 177 -0.56 3.01 11.08
C TYR A 177 -0.76 1.49 11.15
N ALA A 178 -0.66 0.89 12.33
CA ALA A 178 -0.91 -0.55 12.52
C ALA A 178 -2.35 -0.93 12.14
N ALA A 179 -3.34 -0.11 12.52
CA ALA A 179 -4.74 -0.34 12.15
C ALA A 179 -4.97 -0.26 10.62
N PHE A 180 -4.31 0.68 9.96
CA PHE A 180 -4.34 0.81 8.50
C PHE A 180 -3.78 -0.45 7.81
N ILE A 181 -2.58 -0.89 8.18
CA ILE A 181 -1.94 -2.09 7.59
C ILE A 181 -2.76 -3.36 7.85
N CYS A 182 -3.33 -3.49 9.05
CA CYS A 182 -4.21 -4.60 9.40
C CYS A 182 -5.44 -4.69 8.47
N GLY A 183 -6.04 -3.54 8.14
CA GLY A 183 -7.16 -3.51 7.19
C GLY A 183 -6.73 -3.77 5.75
N LEU A 184 -5.56 -3.27 5.34
CA LEU A 184 -5.03 -3.44 3.98
C LEU A 184 -4.73 -4.92 3.66
N GLY A 185 -4.14 -5.64 4.61
CA GLY A 185 -3.76 -7.06 4.46
C GLY A 185 -4.93 -8.03 4.44
N LYS A 186 -6.17 -7.58 4.64
CA LYS A 186 -7.35 -8.44 4.61
C LYS A 186 -7.75 -8.77 3.18
N VAL A 187 -7.00 -9.69 2.57
CA VAL A 187 -7.39 -10.36 1.33
C VAL A 187 -8.44 -11.40 1.71
N ARG A 188 -9.70 -11.17 1.33
CA ARG A 188 -10.77 -12.16 1.52
C ARG A 188 -10.52 -13.31 0.55
N THR A 189 -9.78 -14.33 0.97
CA THR A 189 -9.73 -15.62 0.26
C THR A 189 -11.05 -16.34 0.56
N SER A 190 -12.08 -16.08 -0.24
CA SER A 190 -13.24 -16.97 -0.27
C SER A 190 -12.86 -18.19 -1.10
N SER A 191 -12.44 -19.26 -0.41
CA SER A 191 -12.53 -20.64 -0.86
C SER A 191 -13.96 -21.14 -0.79
#